data_AF-A0A957BX87-F1
#
_entry.id   AF-A0A957BX87-F1
#
_cell.length_a   1.000
_cell.length_b   1.000
_cell.length_c   1.000
_cell.angle_alpha   90.00
_cell.angle_beta   90.00
_cell.angle_gamma   90.00
#
_symmetry.space_group_name_H-M   'P 1'
#
loop_
_entity.id
_entity.type
_entity.pdbx_description
1 polymer ?
#
loop_
_entity_poly.entity_id
_entity_poly.type
_entity_poly.pdbx_seq_one_letter_code
_entity_poly.pdbx_strand_id
1 'polypeptide(L)'
;MRRTTSAILGALSATMALLIALPTISYQNITWVVQMLLGEFSWFAALFGIGAVGMGALPRRKSPLGITLGAFGALMSIVPFFQVRRAVRMNEDSMRETLGSRYDREIPPDMQTRIAQRRWSLETSLGERQFNNNHCDVDRDVVYLSTPQRTLMLDAYRPTTPPPQGDLYPALVVLHGGAWKYGNKGEVFTP
;
A
#
# COMPACT_ATOMS: atom_id res chain seq x y z
N MET A 1 14.29 -5.36 -35.42
CA MET A 1 13.96 -4.30 -34.44
C MET A 1 12.60 -4.51 -33.77
N ARG A 2 11.44 -4.41 -34.44
CA ARG A 2 10.15 -4.56 -33.73
C ARG A 2 9.92 -5.89 -32.98
N ARG A 3 10.27 -7.03 -33.61
CA ARG A 3 10.17 -8.36 -32.97
C ARG A 3 11.04 -8.47 -31.72
N THR A 4 12.27 -7.97 -31.79
CA THR A 4 13.23 -7.98 -30.68
C THR A 4 12.79 -7.04 -29.57
N THR A 5 12.29 -5.84 -29.90
CA THR A 5 11.72 -4.92 -28.91
C THR A 5 10.51 -5.52 -28.18
N SER A 6 9.55 -6.11 -28.91
CA SER A 6 8.39 -6.79 -28.31
C SER A 6 8.82 -7.94 -27.38
N ALA A 7 9.83 -8.74 -27.79
CA ALA A 7 10.36 -9.81 -26.94
C ALA A 7 11.04 -9.27 -25.66
N ILE A 8 11.82 -8.19 -25.77
CA ILE A 8 12.48 -7.54 -24.61
C ILE A 8 11.45 -6.98 -23.63
N LEU A 9 10.45 -6.25 -24.12
CA LEU A 9 9.39 -5.72 -23.24
C LEU A 9 8.59 -6.85 -22.58
N GLY A 10 8.30 -7.92 -23.32
CA GLY A 10 7.60 -9.09 -22.80
C GLY A 10 8.42 -9.78 -21.70
N ALA A 11 9.72 -9.97 -21.92
CA ALA A 11 10.62 -10.54 -20.91
C ALA A 11 10.70 -9.66 -19.66
N LEU A 12 10.86 -8.34 -19.81
CA LEU A 12 10.86 -7.40 -18.68
C LEU A 12 9.55 -7.47 -17.88
N SER A 13 8.41 -7.44 -18.56
CA SER A 13 7.08 -7.58 -17.94
C SER A 13 6.95 -8.90 -17.17
N ALA A 14 7.32 -10.02 -17.78
CA ALA A 14 7.26 -11.33 -17.14
C ALA A 14 8.17 -11.44 -15.91
N THR A 15 9.40 -10.92 -15.99
CA THR A 15 10.34 -10.90 -14.87
C THR A 15 9.83 -10.03 -13.72
N MET A 16 9.33 -8.82 -14.01
CA MET A 16 8.74 -7.96 -12.98
C MET A 16 7.55 -8.64 -12.31
N ALA A 17 6.65 -9.24 -13.10
CA ALA A 17 5.46 -9.90 -12.56
C ALA A 17 5.81 -11.17 -11.74
N LEU A 18 6.86 -11.89 -12.12
CA LEU A 18 7.38 -13.00 -11.34
C LEU A 18 7.94 -12.51 -9.99
N LEU A 19 8.71 -11.42 -9.98
CA LEU A 19 9.23 -10.82 -8.75
C LEU A 19 8.12 -10.34 -7.80
N ILE A 20 6.99 -9.87 -8.34
CA ILE A 20 5.79 -9.49 -7.57
C ILE A 20 5.12 -10.72 -6.94
N ALA A 21 5.06 -11.84 -7.69
CA ALA A 21 4.32 -13.03 -7.27
C ALA A 21 5.12 -13.92 -6.30
N LEU A 22 6.44 -13.88 -6.36
CA LEU A 22 7.30 -14.67 -5.49
C LEU A 22 7.33 -14.09 -4.06
N PRO A 23 7.44 -14.97 -3.03
CA PRO A 23 7.74 -14.51 -1.68
C PRO A 23 9.05 -13.73 -1.64
N THR A 24 9.20 -12.85 -0.64
CA THR A 24 10.42 -12.07 -0.44
C THR A 24 11.65 -12.96 -0.44
N ILE A 25 12.54 -12.76 -1.42
CA ILE A 25 13.68 -13.68 -1.65
C ILE A 25 14.78 -13.46 -0.60
N SER A 26 15.07 -12.20 -0.26
CA SER A 26 16.05 -11.84 0.76
C SER A 26 15.81 -10.41 1.27
N TYR A 27 15.71 -10.25 2.59
CA TYR A 27 15.55 -8.94 3.25
C TYR A 27 16.86 -8.13 3.32
N GLN A 28 18.00 -8.73 3.00
CA GLN A 28 19.31 -8.09 3.17
C GLN A 28 19.87 -7.45 1.88
N ASN A 29 19.20 -7.67 0.75
CA ASN A 29 19.70 -7.26 -0.57
C ASN A 29 18.76 -6.27 -1.27
N ILE A 30 19.28 -5.55 -2.27
CA ILE A 30 18.54 -4.59 -3.10
C ILE A 30 17.30 -5.20 -3.79
N THR A 31 17.28 -6.53 -3.95
CA THR A 31 16.14 -7.27 -4.49
C THR A 31 14.86 -7.04 -3.69
N TRP A 32 14.95 -6.87 -2.35
CA TRP A 32 13.78 -6.55 -1.53
C TRP A 32 13.19 -5.19 -1.88
N VAL A 33 14.04 -4.16 -2.05
CA VAL A 33 13.60 -2.81 -2.43
C VAL A 33 12.91 -2.86 -3.80
N VAL A 34 13.48 -3.60 -4.76
CA VAL A 34 12.86 -3.78 -6.08
C VAL A 34 11.52 -4.52 -5.97
N GLN A 35 11.44 -5.60 -5.19
CA GLN A 35 10.18 -6.33 -4.97
C GLN A 35 9.12 -5.45 -4.30
N MET A 36 9.50 -4.63 -3.32
CA MET A 36 8.62 -3.69 -2.63
C MET A 36 8.05 -2.66 -3.62
N LEU A 37 8.92 -1.98 -4.37
CA LEU A 37 8.51 -1.02 -5.40
C LEU A 37 7.62 -1.68 -6.45
N LEU A 38 7.95 -2.89 -6.89
CA LEU A 38 7.12 -3.62 -7.86
C LEU A 38 5.77 -4.06 -7.28
N GLY A 39 5.70 -4.35 -5.98
CA GLY A 39 4.44 -4.65 -5.30
C GLY A 39 3.51 -3.45 -5.26
N GLU A 40 4.05 -2.27 -4.94
CA GLU A 40 3.32 -1.00 -4.91
C GLU A 40 2.93 -0.54 -6.33
N PHE A 41 3.86 -0.62 -7.27
CA PHE A 41 3.70 -0.15 -8.65
C PHE A 41 3.57 -1.30 -9.65
N SER A 42 2.80 -2.32 -9.29
CA SER A 42 2.61 -3.54 -10.12
C SER A 42 2.07 -3.27 -11.53
N TRP A 43 1.42 -2.13 -11.73
CA TRP A 43 0.95 -1.65 -13.03
C TRP A 43 2.08 -1.40 -14.04
N PHE A 44 3.34 -1.21 -13.62
CA PHE A 44 4.47 -1.15 -14.56
C PHE A 44 4.62 -2.45 -15.34
N ALA A 45 4.51 -3.60 -14.68
CA ALA A 45 4.56 -4.89 -15.35
C ALA A 45 3.41 -5.04 -16.36
N ALA A 46 2.20 -4.57 -16.03
CA ALA A 46 1.08 -4.51 -16.97
C ALA A 46 1.38 -3.65 -18.19
N LEU A 47 1.89 -2.42 -18.01
CA LEU A 47 2.18 -1.51 -19.12
C LEU A 47 3.20 -2.09 -20.09
N PHE A 48 4.30 -2.65 -19.58
CA PHE A 48 5.29 -3.31 -20.42
C PHE A 48 4.71 -4.53 -21.15
N GLY A 49 3.85 -5.30 -20.47
CA GLY A 49 3.22 -6.49 -21.04
C GLY A 49 2.22 -6.17 -22.15
N ILE A 50 1.34 -5.19 -21.91
CA ILE A 50 0.39 -4.68 -22.92
C ILE A 50 1.13 -4.10 -24.11
N GLY A 51 2.19 -3.32 -23.89
CA GLY A 51 3.05 -2.80 -24.95
C GLY A 51 3.72 -3.89 -25.78
N ALA A 52 4.21 -4.95 -25.12
CA ALA A 52 4.81 -6.12 -25.78
C ALA A 52 3.80 -6.87 -26.66
N VAL A 53 2.58 -7.09 -26.16
CA VAL A 53 1.47 -7.72 -26.89
C VAL A 53 1.05 -6.87 -28.09
N GLY A 54 0.81 -5.57 -27.88
CA GLY A 54 0.39 -4.65 -28.93
C GLY A 54 1.41 -4.58 -30.07
N MET A 55 2.70 -4.42 -29.75
CA MET A 55 3.76 -4.43 -30.77
C MET A 55 3.95 -5.81 -31.43
N GLY A 56 3.78 -6.88 -30.66
CA GLY A 56 3.97 -8.26 -31.12
C GLY A 56 2.84 -8.76 -32.02
N ALA A 57 1.62 -8.22 -31.89
CA ALA A 57 0.44 -8.62 -32.65
C ALA A 57 0.33 -7.95 -34.03
N LEU A 58 1.12 -6.92 -34.33
CA LEU A 58 1.05 -6.18 -35.59
C LEU A 58 1.35 -7.06 -36.83
N PRO A 59 0.60 -6.91 -37.92
CA PRO A 59 0.52 -7.90 -39.01
C PRO A 59 1.79 -8.09 -39.84
N ARG A 60 2.78 -7.18 -39.75
CA ARG A 60 3.98 -7.24 -40.61
C ARG A 60 5.12 -8.09 -40.05
N ARG A 61 5.20 -8.30 -38.72
CA ARG A 61 6.21 -9.17 -38.06
C ARG A 61 5.71 -9.59 -36.68
N LYS A 62 4.93 -10.66 -36.62
CA LYS A 62 4.43 -11.19 -35.35
C LYS A 62 5.60 -11.64 -34.45
N SER A 63 5.52 -11.34 -33.17
CA SER A 63 6.47 -11.81 -32.15
C SER A 63 5.72 -12.71 -31.18
N PRO A 64 5.59 -14.03 -31.45
CA PRO A 64 4.83 -14.91 -30.57
C PRO A 64 5.40 -14.91 -29.14
N LEU A 65 6.74 -14.87 -29.02
CA LEU A 65 7.42 -14.79 -27.73
C LEU A 65 7.11 -13.48 -26.96
N GLY A 66 7.10 -12.34 -27.64
CA GLY A 66 6.77 -11.06 -27.01
C GLY A 66 5.30 -11.00 -26.59
N ILE A 67 4.39 -11.59 -27.38
CA ILE A 67 2.98 -11.71 -27.02
C ILE A 67 2.81 -12.60 -25.79
N THR A 68 3.40 -13.80 -25.78
CA THR A 68 3.20 -14.75 -24.67
C THR A 68 3.79 -14.23 -23.37
N LEU A 69 5.03 -13.73 -23.37
CA LEU A 69 5.66 -13.16 -22.18
C LEU A 69 4.96 -11.88 -21.72
N GLY A 70 4.56 -11.01 -22.66
CA GLY A 70 3.84 -9.79 -22.34
C GLY A 70 2.46 -10.05 -21.75
N ALA A 71 1.71 -11.00 -22.31
CA ALA A 71 0.41 -11.42 -21.78
C ALA A 71 0.57 -12.04 -20.39
N PHE A 72 1.57 -12.92 -20.21
CA PHE A 72 1.87 -13.51 -18.90
C PHE A 72 2.17 -12.43 -17.84
N GLY A 73 3.08 -11.49 -18.14
CA GLY A 73 3.43 -10.43 -17.20
C GLY A 73 2.26 -9.50 -16.87
N ALA A 74 1.43 -9.15 -17.87
CA ALA A 74 0.24 -8.34 -17.65
C ALA A 74 -0.88 -9.05 -16.88
N LEU A 75 -1.01 -10.37 -17.02
CA LEU A 75 -1.95 -11.15 -16.21
C LEU A 75 -1.46 -11.28 -14.77
N MET A 76 -0.16 -11.54 -14.59
CA MET A 76 0.44 -11.73 -13.27
C MET A 76 0.53 -10.43 -12.46
N SER A 77 0.52 -9.25 -13.09
CA SER A 77 0.40 -7.98 -12.36
C SER A 77 -0.94 -7.79 -11.64
N ILE A 78 -1.92 -8.69 -11.85
CA ILE A 78 -3.19 -8.67 -11.12
C ILE A 78 -3.03 -9.30 -9.71
N VAL A 79 -1.98 -10.09 -9.47
CA VAL A 79 -1.78 -10.81 -8.20
C VAL A 79 -1.90 -9.93 -6.96
N PRO A 80 -1.32 -8.72 -6.88
CA PRO A 80 -1.48 -7.85 -5.70
C PRO A 80 -2.94 -7.53 -5.37
N PHE A 81 -3.84 -7.41 -6.36
CA PHE A 81 -5.25 -7.17 -6.10
C PHE A 81 -5.94 -8.34 -5.38
N PHE A 82 -5.51 -9.58 -5.66
CA PHE A 82 -5.98 -10.75 -4.89
C PHE A 82 -5.37 -10.78 -3.49
N GLN A 83 -4.11 -10.37 -3.35
CA GLN A 83 -3.44 -10.29 -2.06
C GLN A 83 -4.09 -9.23 -1.14
N VAL A 84 -4.45 -8.06 -1.67
CA VAL A 84 -5.19 -7.02 -0.92
C VAL A 84 -6.50 -7.58 -0.36
N ARG A 85 -7.29 -8.29 -1.17
CA ARG A 85 -8.53 -8.93 -0.71
C ARG A 85 -8.29 -9.98 0.37
N ARG A 86 -7.17 -10.70 0.31
CA ARG A 86 -6.77 -11.64 1.35
C ARG A 86 -6.36 -10.89 2.64
N ALA A 87 -5.57 -9.83 2.53
CA ALA A 87 -5.15 -9.01 3.66
C ALA A 87 -6.35 -8.37 4.38
N VAL A 88 -7.32 -7.83 3.64
CA VAL A 88 -8.57 -7.28 4.21
C VAL A 88 -9.35 -8.34 5.00
N ARG A 89 -9.45 -9.57 4.47
CA ARG A 89 -10.11 -10.68 5.16
C ARG A 89 -9.35 -11.11 6.41
N MET A 90 -8.03 -11.26 6.34
CA MET A 90 -7.20 -11.60 7.50
C MET A 90 -7.30 -10.55 8.61
N ASN A 91 -7.35 -9.26 8.25
CA ASN A 91 -7.57 -8.19 9.21
C ASN A 91 -8.97 -8.28 9.85
N GLU A 92 -10.01 -8.54 9.05
CA GLU A 92 -11.36 -8.77 9.57
C GLU A 92 -11.45 -9.97 10.52
N ASP A 93 -10.80 -11.07 10.18
CA ASP A 93 -10.78 -12.27 11.00
C ASP A 93 -10.08 -11.99 12.35
N SER A 94 -8.96 -11.27 12.34
CA SER A 94 -8.24 -10.85 13.56
C SER A 94 -9.07 -9.91 14.43
N MET A 95 -9.80 -8.97 13.82
CA MET A 95 -10.71 -8.07 14.54
C MET A 95 -11.86 -8.86 15.19
N ARG A 96 -12.45 -9.83 14.49
CA ARG A 96 -13.51 -10.69 15.05
C ARG A 96 -13.01 -11.61 16.14
N GLU A 97 -11.78 -12.11 16.03
CA GLU A 97 -11.15 -12.93 17.06
C GLU A 97 -10.94 -12.13 18.35
N THR A 98 -10.48 -10.88 18.23
CA THR A 98 -10.12 -10.04 19.38
C THR A 98 -11.32 -9.31 19.99
N LEU A 99 -12.20 -8.76 19.15
CA LEU A 99 -13.32 -7.91 19.56
C LEU A 99 -14.67 -8.62 19.51
N GLY A 100 -14.72 -9.86 19.00
CA GLY A 100 -15.93 -10.65 18.85
C GLY A 100 -16.54 -10.59 17.44
N SER A 101 -17.28 -11.64 17.09
CA SER A 101 -17.86 -11.83 15.74
C SER A 101 -18.87 -10.77 15.28
N ARG A 102 -19.34 -9.92 16.19
CA ARG A 102 -20.35 -8.87 15.95
C ARG A 102 -19.86 -7.47 16.33
N TYR A 103 -18.54 -7.28 16.45
CA TYR A 103 -17.97 -6.02 16.90
C TYR A 103 -18.43 -4.83 16.04
N ASP A 104 -18.68 -5.04 14.75
CA ASP A 104 -19.19 -4.05 13.81
C ASP A 104 -20.59 -3.54 14.17
N ARG A 105 -21.46 -4.42 14.68
CA ARG A 105 -22.83 -4.08 15.12
C ARG A 105 -22.89 -3.43 16.48
N GLU A 106 -21.83 -3.59 17.27
CA GLU A 106 -21.71 -2.99 18.60
C GLU A 106 -21.24 -1.53 18.52
N ILE A 107 -20.77 -1.08 17.36
CA ILE A 107 -20.41 0.31 17.12
C ILE A 107 -21.69 1.17 17.11
N PRO A 108 -21.81 2.18 17.99
CA PRO A 108 -22.94 3.10 18.01
C PRO A 108 -23.18 3.77 16.65
N PRO A 109 -24.45 3.98 16.21
CA PRO A 109 -24.75 4.51 14.87
C PRO A 109 -24.11 5.88 14.58
N ASP A 110 -24.02 6.74 15.59
CA ASP A 110 -23.34 8.04 15.52
C ASP A 110 -21.84 7.87 15.25
N MET A 111 -21.21 6.85 15.81
CA MET A 111 -19.81 6.51 15.56
C MET A 111 -19.56 5.88 14.18
N GLN A 112 -20.52 5.11 13.66
CA GLN A 112 -20.38 4.49 12.34
C GLN A 112 -20.17 5.52 11.23
N THR A 113 -20.77 6.71 11.35
CA THR A 113 -20.60 7.81 10.38
C THR A 113 -19.19 8.40 10.37
N ARG A 114 -18.43 8.24 11.46
CA ARG A 114 -17.06 8.74 11.61
C ARG A 114 -15.99 7.74 11.16
N ILE A 115 -16.37 6.49 10.88
CA ILE A 115 -15.46 5.43 10.44
C ILE A 115 -15.45 5.36 8.92
N ALA A 116 -14.31 4.99 8.34
CA ALA A 116 -14.19 4.73 6.91
C ALA A 116 -15.20 3.64 6.47
N GLN A 117 -16.15 4.02 5.61
CA GLN A 117 -17.22 3.14 5.13
C GLN A 117 -16.68 2.00 4.25
N ARG A 118 -15.52 2.20 3.63
CA ARG A 118 -14.83 1.19 2.83
C ARG A 118 -13.42 1.03 3.37
N ARG A 119 -13.07 -0.21 3.73
CA ARG A 119 -11.72 -0.56 4.23
C ARG A 119 -10.64 -0.44 3.16
N TRP A 120 -11.04 -0.54 1.89
CA TRP A 120 -10.16 -0.37 0.75
C TRP A 120 -10.95 0.21 -0.43
N SER A 121 -10.33 1.14 -1.13
CA SER A 121 -10.80 1.65 -2.42
C SER A 121 -9.62 1.95 -3.34
N LEU A 122 -9.84 1.91 -4.65
CA LEU A 122 -8.80 2.29 -5.62
C LEU A 122 -8.37 3.75 -5.45
N GLU A 123 -9.32 4.63 -5.11
CA GLU A 123 -9.06 6.05 -4.88
C GLU A 123 -8.10 6.25 -3.69
N THR A 124 -8.31 5.54 -2.58
CA THR A 124 -7.40 5.54 -1.43
C THR A 124 -6.03 4.92 -1.71
N SER A 125 -5.92 4.04 -2.71
CA SER A 125 -4.64 3.38 -3.06
C SER A 125 -3.81 4.13 -4.07
N LEU A 126 -4.38 5.10 -4.80
CA LEU A 126 -3.70 5.84 -5.86
C LEU A 126 -3.29 7.27 -5.46
N GLY A 127 -3.46 7.65 -4.19
CA GLY A 127 -2.92 8.90 -3.66
C GLY A 127 -3.70 9.49 -2.48
N GLU A 128 -2.98 10.31 -1.71
CA GLU A 128 -3.31 10.94 -0.41
C GLU A 128 -4.48 11.93 -0.41
N ARG A 129 -5.37 11.92 -1.42
CA ARG A 129 -6.47 12.91 -1.50
C ARG A 129 -7.37 12.91 -0.27
N GLN A 130 -7.44 11.80 0.47
CA GLN A 130 -8.21 11.69 1.69
C GLN A 130 -7.47 12.20 2.94
N PHE A 131 -6.14 12.27 2.94
CA PHE A 131 -5.33 12.76 4.07
C PHE A 131 -5.10 14.28 4.04
N ASN A 132 -5.20 14.91 2.88
CA ASN A 132 -5.03 16.37 2.76
C ASN A 132 -6.20 17.19 3.34
N ASN A 133 -7.29 16.54 3.75
CA ASN A 133 -8.45 17.20 4.36
C ASN A 133 -8.69 16.68 5.80
N ASN A 134 -7.61 16.36 6.50
CA ASN A 134 -7.69 15.89 7.88
C ASN A 134 -8.18 17.04 8.76
N HIS A 135 -9.39 16.90 9.30
CA HIS A 135 -9.98 17.78 10.31
C HIS A 135 -9.24 17.62 11.65
N CYS A 136 -7.95 17.95 11.69
CA CYS A 136 -7.13 17.88 12.89
C CYS A 136 -6.17 19.07 13.03
N ASP A 137 -5.98 19.51 14.26
CA ASP A 137 -4.88 20.37 14.66
C ASP A 137 -3.68 19.50 15.03
N VAL A 138 -2.47 19.93 14.67
CA VAL A 138 -1.25 19.16 14.92
C VAL A 138 -0.30 19.98 15.76
N ASP A 139 -0.11 19.55 17.01
CA ASP A 139 0.96 20.04 17.89
C ASP A 139 2.24 19.28 17.52
N ARG A 140 3.11 19.92 16.73
CA ARG A 140 4.36 19.31 16.25
C ARG A 140 5.49 19.43 17.27
N ASP A 141 6.41 18.48 17.22
CA ASP A 141 7.68 18.50 17.96
C ASP A 141 7.52 18.62 19.48
N VAL A 142 6.44 18.04 20.03
CA VAL A 142 6.18 18.03 21.46
C VAL A 142 7.24 17.18 22.15
N VAL A 143 8.13 17.84 22.90
CA VAL A 143 9.18 17.20 23.67
C VAL A 143 8.56 16.44 24.83
N TYR A 144 8.77 15.13 24.89
CA TYR A 144 8.31 14.30 26.00
C TYR A 144 9.46 13.74 26.86
N LEU A 145 10.68 13.69 26.32
CA LEU A 145 11.87 13.29 27.08
C LEU A 145 13.13 13.90 26.47
N SER A 146 14.00 14.44 27.32
CA SER A 146 15.35 14.86 26.93
C SER A 146 16.39 13.97 27.60
N THR A 147 17.25 13.33 26.81
CA THR A 147 18.40 12.57 27.30
C THR A 147 19.70 13.29 26.91
N PRO A 148 20.85 12.95 27.53
CA PRO A 148 22.14 13.52 27.12
C PRO A 148 22.50 13.28 25.65
N GLN A 149 21.98 12.20 25.04
CA GLN A 149 22.28 11.82 23.66
C GLN A 149 21.29 12.41 22.65
N ARG A 150 20.01 12.59 23.04
CA ARG A 150 18.97 13.11 22.14
C ARG A 150 17.74 13.59 22.89
N THR A 151 17.04 14.53 22.26
CA THR A 151 15.67 14.88 22.61
C THR A 151 14.70 13.97 21.86
N LEU A 152 13.70 13.46 22.58
CA LEU A 152 12.61 12.66 22.04
C LEU A 152 11.36 13.53 21.95
N MET A 153 10.76 13.51 20.77
CA MET A 153 9.62 14.35 20.40
C MET A 153 8.54 13.49 19.78
N LEU A 154 7.29 13.93 19.89
CA LEU A 154 6.13 13.37 19.20
C LEU A 154 5.33 14.47 18.51
N ASP A 155 4.50 14.08 17.56
CA ASP A 155 3.46 14.95 17.00
C ASP A 155 2.12 14.50 17.58
N ALA A 156 1.36 15.43 18.16
CA ALA A 156 0.05 15.16 18.71
C ALA A 156 -1.03 15.68 17.76
N TYR A 157 -1.88 14.78 17.29
CA TYR A 157 -2.97 15.07 16.35
C TYR A 157 -4.28 15.15 17.13
N ARG A 158 -4.92 16.31 17.14
CA ARG A 158 -6.20 16.54 17.82
C ARG A 158 -7.32 16.74 16.79
N PRO A 159 -8.39 15.93 16.80
CA PRO A 159 -9.54 16.18 15.94
C PRO A 159 -10.14 17.56 16.20
N THR A 160 -10.52 18.29 15.15
CA THR A 160 -11.26 19.56 15.27
C THR A 160 -12.77 19.34 15.44
N THR A 161 -13.26 18.13 15.20
CA THR A 161 -14.64 17.72 15.45
C THR A 161 -14.83 17.29 16.91
N PRO A 162 -15.91 17.69 17.61
CA PRO A 162 -16.14 17.35 19.02
C PRO A 162 -16.03 15.85 19.34
N PRO A 163 -15.65 15.49 20.59
CA PRO A 163 -15.62 14.10 21.02
C PRO A 163 -16.98 13.43 20.79
N PRO A 164 -16.99 12.17 20.34
CA PRO A 164 -18.25 11.47 20.12
C PRO A 164 -18.99 11.15 21.43
N GLN A 165 -18.27 10.95 22.53
CA GLN A 165 -18.83 10.65 23.83
C GLN A 165 -18.06 11.39 24.93
N GLY A 166 -18.77 12.10 25.80
CA GLY A 166 -18.19 12.89 26.89
C GLY A 166 -17.34 14.07 26.40
N ASP A 167 -16.36 14.47 27.22
CA ASP A 167 -15.56 15.67 26.98
C ASP A 167 -14.12 15.38 26.50
N LEU A 168 -13.77 14.09 26.32
CA LEU A 168 -12.41 13.64 26.00
C LEU A 168 -12.39 12.67 24.82
N TYR A 169 -11.28 12.66 24.07
CA TYR A 169 -11.03 11.66 23.03
C TYR A 169 -10.27 10.46 23.59
N PRO A 170 -10.52 9.24 23.09
CA PRO A 170 -9.58 8.14 23.29
C PRO A 170 -8.23 8.51 22.65
N ALA A 171 -7.15 8.32 23.40
CA ALA A 171 -5.80 8.57 22.91
C ALA A 171 -5.27 7.34 22.16
N LEU A 172 -4.78 7.55 20.93
CA LEU A 172 -4.08 6.54 20.15
C LEU A 172 -2.59 6.91 20.10
N VAL A 173 -1.73 5.99 20.53
CA VAL A 173 -0.28 6.13 20.41
C VAL A 173 0.17 5.24 19.26
N VAL A 174 0.77 5.85 18.24
CA VAL A 174 1.21 5.13 17.04
C VAL A 174 2.73 5.21 16.92
N LEU A 175 3.34 4.04 16.77
CA LEU A 175 4.78 3.88 16.61
C LEU A 175 5.05 3.50 15.15
N HIS A 176 5.94 4.24 14.49
CA HIS A 176 6.28 3.96 13.10
C HIS A 176 7.07 2.65 12.96
N GLY A 177 7.07 2.09 11.75
CA GLY A 177 7.90 0.94 11.38
C GLY A 177 9.38 1.31 11.18
N GLY A 178 10.04 0.69 10.20
CA GLY A 178 11.43 1.04 9.86
C GLY A 178 12.51 0.15 10.50
N ALA A 179 12.11 -1.05 10.94
CA ALA A 179 13.00 -2.10 11.43
C ALA A 179 14.00 -1.62 12.50
N TRP A 180 13.58 -0.68 13.34
CA TRP A 180 14.38 -0.05 14.40
C TRP A 180 15.63 0.72 13.92
N LYS A 181 15.82 0.85 12.61
CA LYS A 181 17.01 1.50 12.01
C LYS A 181 16.69 2.82 11.35
N TYR A 182 15.47 2.92 10.82
CA TYR A 182 15.02 4.05 10.03
C TYR A 182 13.69 4.53 10.58
N GLY A 183 13.41 5.80 10.32
CA GLY A 183 12.13 6.40 10.57
C GLY A 183 12.16 7.55 11.56
N ASN A 184 11.11 8.36 11.48
CA ASN A 184 10.88 9.45 12.40
C ASN A 184 9.37 9.67 12.62
N LYS A 185 9.00 10.54 13.56
CA LYS A 185 7.61 10.83 13.93
C LYS A 185 6.73 11.30 12.77
N GLY A 186 7.32 11.87 11.71
CA GLY A 186 6.64 12.37 10.53
C GLY A 186 6.56 11.37 9.38
N GLU A 187 6.55 10.05 9.62
CA GLU A 187 6.43 9.03 8.55
C GLU A 187 5.12 8.24 8.58
N VAL A 188 4.24 8.49 9.56
CA VAL A 188 2.99 7.72 9.73
C VAL A 188 1.76 8.45 9.22
N PHE A 189 1.63 9.74 9.55
CA PHE A 189 0.41 10.53 9.32
C PHE A 189 0.65 11.80 8.53
N THR A 190 1.84 11.95 7.95
CA THR A 190 2.22 13.13 7.19
C THR A 190 1.34 13.24 5.94
N PRO A 191 0.70 14.40 5.71
CA PRO A 191 0.09 14.72 4.43
C PRO A 191 1.12 14.95 3.32
#